data_AF-A0A2E3PM76-F1
#
_entry.id   AF-A0A2E3PM76-F1
#
_cell.length_a   1.000
_cell.length_b   1.000
_cell.length_c   1.000
_cell.angle_alpha   90.00
_cell.angle_beta   90.00
_cell.angle_gamma   90.00
#
_symmetry.space_group_name_H-M   'P 1'
#
loop_
_entity.id
_entity.type
_entity.pdbx_description
1 polymer ?
#
loop_
_entity_poly.entity_id
_entity_poly.type
_entity_poly.pdbx_seq_one_letter_code
_entity_poly.pdbx_strand_id
1 'polypeptide(L)'
;TPPAYLTSVVDGGFYGWPYCYWDRIVDDRVPQDAELVARAIKPDYALGGHTASLGLCWMPEGTLPGFGEGMVIGQHGSWNRSTLSGYKLIFVPFADGKPAGQPRDILSGFLSEDETHSYGRPVGVTIGPDGKSLLMADDVGDVIWRVTGA
;
A
#
# COMPACT_ATOMS: atom_id res chain seq x y z
N THR A 1 -2.95 9.42 12.51
CA THR A 1 -4.09 8.80 11.81
C THR A 1 -3.77 7.34 11.56
N PRO A 2 -4.74 6.43 11.61
CA PRO A 2 -4.49 5.01 11.34
C PRO A 2 -3.85 4.81 9.94
N PRO A 3 -2.82 3.97 9.82
CA PRO A 3 -2.21 3.67 8.54
C PRO A 3 -3.11 2.74 7.71
N ALA A 4 -3.00 2.85 6.39
CA ALA A 4 -3.27 1.70 5.52
C ALA A 4 -2.23 0.61 5.85
N TYR A 5 -2.55 -0.66 5.62
CA TYR A 5 -1.68 -1.75 6.04
C TYR A 5 -1.59 -2.89 5.04
N LEU A 6 -0.46 -3.58 5.09
CA LEU A 6 -0.22 -4.88 4.46
C LEU A 6 -0.18 -5.93 5.56
N THR A 7 -0.91 -7.03 5.39
CA THR A 7 -0.98 -8.10 6.39
C THR A 7 -1.23 -9.45 5.75
N SER A 8 -0.70 -10.48 6.39
CA SER A 8 -1.15 -11.85 6.22
C SER A 8 -2.58 -11.99 6.75
N VAL A 9 -3.39 -12.76 6.02
CA VAL A 9 -4.79 -13.05 6.39
C VAL A 9 -4.85 -14.41 7.07
N VAL A 10 -5.46 -14.45 8.26
CA VAL A 10 -5.70 -15.67 9.04
C VAL A 10 -7.17 -16.01 8.97
N ASP A 11 -7.49 -17.30 8.75
CA ASP A 11 -8.87 -17.77 8.79
C ASP A 11 -9.50 -17.49 10.16
N GLY A 12 -10.70 -16.89 10.15
CA GLY A 12 -11.37 -16.39 11.36
C GLY A 12 -10.68 -15.20 12.06
N GLY A 13 -9.63 -14.62 11.47
CA GLY A 13 -8.88 -13.51 12.03
C GLY A 13 -9.71 -12.23 12.13
N PHE A 14 -9.56 -11.49 13.24
CA PHE A 14 -10.23 -10.22 13.47
C PHE A 14 -9.21 -9.08 13.52
N TYR A 15 -9.31 -8.09 12.63
CA TYR A 15 -8.32 -7.01 12.47
C TYR A 15 -8.79 -5.65 13.00
N GLY A 16 -9.79 -5.65 13.89
CA GLY A 16 -10.17 -4.50 14.71
C GLY A 16 -11.42 -3.74 14.27
N TRP A 17 -11.69 -3.61 12.98
CA TRP A 17 -12.86 -2.84 12.50
C TRP A 17 -14.19 -3.48 12.96
N PRO A 18 -15.20 -2.71 13.42
CA PRO A 18 -15.23 -1.24 13.53
C PRO A 18 -14.73 -0.69 14.89
N TYR A 19 -14.34 -1.54 15.83
CA TYR A 19 -14.09 -1.14 17.22
C TYR A 19 -12.71 -0.52 17.45
N CYS A 20 -11.69 -0.89 16.67
CA CYS A 20 -10.35 -0.36 16.80
C CYS A 20 -9.53 -0.43 15.51
N TYR A 21 -8.43 0.34 15.46
CA TYR A 21 -7.50 0.40 14.32
C TYR A 21 -6.07 0.01 14.69
N TRP A 22 -5.33 -0.52 13.70
CA TRP A 22 -3.88 -0.75 13.64
C TRP A 22 -3.25 -1.52 14.82
N ASP A 23 -3.27 -0.96 16.02
CA ASP A 23 -2.75 -1.57 17.24
C ASP A 23 -3.74 -1.40 18.39
N ARG A 24 -5.00 -1.80 18.12
CA ARG A 24 -6.12 -1.70 19.08
C ARG A 24 -6.39 -0.29 19.59
N ILE A 25 -6.09 0.71 18.77
CA ILE A 25 -6.50 2.10 19.04
C ILE A 25 -8.02 2.14 18.88
N VAL A 26 -8.72 2.29 19.99
CA VAL A 26 -10.19 2.26 20.05
C VAL A 26 -10.80 3.36 19.19
N ASP A 27 -11.83 3.01 18.43
CA ASP A 27 -12.69 3.94 17.70
C ASP A 27 -13.84 4.40 18.60
N ASP A 28 -13.76 5.60 19.17
CA ASP A 28 -14.77 6.14 20.09
C ASP A 28 -16.09 6.55 19.42
N ARG A 29 -16.22 6.40 18.09
CA ARG A 29 -17.40 6.79 17.31
C ARG A 29 -18.47 5.72 17.23
N VAL A 30 -18.21 4.52 17.76
CA VAL A 30 -19.14 3.38 17.70
C VAL A 30 -19.39 2.77 19.09
N PRO A 31 -20.54 2.10 19.33
CA PRO A 31 -20.72 1.27 20.51
C PRO A 31 -19.62 0.22 20.61
N GLN A 32 -19.02 0.09 21.80
CA GLN A 32 -17.80 -0.68 21.98
C GLN A 32 -18.02 -2.15 22.34
N ASP A 33 -17.04 -2.96 21.95
CA ASP A 33 -16.87 -4.35 22.39
C ASP A 33 -15.42 -4.58 22.80
N ALA A 34 -15.18 -4.59 24.12
CA ALA A 34 -13.84 -4.70 24.68
C ALA A 34 -13.19 -6.06 24.42
N GLU A 35 -13.97 -7.14 24.30
CA GLU A 35 -13.44 -8.48 24.01
C GLU A 35 -12.96 -8.56 22.55
N LEU A 36 -13.72 -7.98 21.63
CA LEU A 36 -13.32 -7.88 20.23
C LEU A 36 -12.07 -7.01 20.04
N VAL A 37 -11.98 -5.88 20.74
CA VAL A 37 -10.76 -5.05 20.73
C VAL A 37 -9.58 -5.84 21.29
N ALA A 38 -9.74 -6.54 22.42
CA ALA A 38 -8.65 -7.27 23.06
C ALA A 38 -8.07 -8.37 22.15
N ARG A 39 -8.93 -9.08 21.41
CA ARG A 39 -8.52 -10.17 20.49
C ARG A 39 -8.07 -9.71 19.11
N ALA A 40 -8.15 -8.41 18.80
CA ALA A 40 -7.81 -7.93 17.46
C ALA A 40 -6.33 -8.17 17.13
N ILE A 41 -6.10 -8.71 15.93
CA ILE A 41 -4.80 -8.97 15.34
C ILE A 41 -4.27 -7.65 14.79
N LYS A 42 -3.06 -7.29 15.24
CA LYS A 42 -2.31 -6.17 14.67
C LYS A 42 -1.83 -6.56 13.26
N PRO A 43 -2.14 -5.76 12.21
CA PRO A 43 -1.61 -5.99 10.88
C PRO A 43 -0.08 -5.92 10.82
N ASP A 44 0.52 -6.68 9.89
CA ASP A 44 1.97 -6.90 9.86
C ASP A 44 2.80 -5.65 9.52
N TYR A 45 2.29 -4.73 8.68
CA TYR A 45 3.11 -3.64 8.12
C TYR A 45 2.31 -2.37 7.81
N ALA A 46 2.85 -1.21 8.22
CA ALA A 46 2.21 0.10 8.03
C ALA A 46 2.62 0.70 6.68
N LEU A 47 1.64 1.06 5.88
CA LEU A 47 1.82 1.74 4.58
C LEU A 47 1.64 3.27 4.69
N GLY A 48 1.51 3.80 5.90
CA GLY A 48 1.22 5.20 6.16
C GLY A 48 -0.27 5.55 6.11
N GLY A 49 -0.64 6.68 6.73
CA GLY A 49 -2.02 7.14 6.79
C GLY A 49 -2.55 7.63 5.45
N HIS A 50 -3.78 7.24 5.08
CA HIS A 50 -4.51 7.69 3.89
C HIS A 50 -3.81 7.52 2.54
N THR A 51 -2.83 6.62 2.41
CA THR A 51 -2.16 6.39 1.12
C THR A 51 -3.07 5.77 0.06
N ALA A 52 -4.25 5.26 0.47
CA ALA A 52 -5.23 4.61 -0.40
C ALA A 52 -4.57 3.51 -1.25
N SER A 53 -4.01 2.50 -0.59
CA SER A 53 -3.40 1.36 -1.27
C SER A 53 -4.49 0.48 -1.87
N LEU A 54 -4.55 0.37 -3.21
CA LEU A 54 -5.65 -0.29 -3.93
C LEU A 54 -5.28 -1.62 -4.60
N GLY A 55 -4.01 -1.80 -4.97
CA GLY A 55 -3.52 -3.02 -5.62
C GLY A 55 -2.15 -3.42 -5.13
N LEU A 56 -1.89 -4.73 -5.07
CA LEU A 56 -0.60 -5.30 -4.71
C LEU A 56 -0.20 -6.45 -5.64
N CYS A 57 1.09 -6.62 -5.84
CA CYS A 57 1.66 -7.71 -6.64
C CYS A 57 2.97 -8.18 -6.02
N TRP A 58 3.12 -9.50 -5.86
CA TRP A 58 4.42 -10.09 -5.53
C TRP A 58 5.39 -9.85 -6.69
N MET A 59 6.59 -9.37 -6.37
CA MET A 59 7.67 -9.17 -7.32
C MET A 59 8.86 -10.05 -6.93
N PRO A 60 9.18 -11.08 -7.73
CA PRO A 60 10.39 -11.88 -7.53
C PRO A 60 11.66 -11.06 -7.71
N GLU A 61 12.74 -11.47 -7.05
CA GLU A 61 14.08 -10.93 -7.29
C GLU A 61 14.45 -11.03 -8.77
N GLY A 62 15.11 -9.99 -9.30
CA GLY A 62 15.51 -9.93 -10.71
C GLY A 62 14.43 -9.42 -11.67
N THR A 63 13.22 -9.12 -11.19
CA THR A 63 12.20 -8.44 -12.01
C THR A 63 12.65 -7.03 -12.42
N LEU A 64 13.15 -6.26 -11.45
CA LEU A 64 13.71 -4.91 -11.66
C LEU A 64 15.13 -4.83 -11.05
N PRO A 65 16.07 -4.13 -11.71
CA PRO A 65 17.43 -3.99 -11.19
C PRO A 65 17.46 -3.19 -9.88
N GLY A 66 18.27 -3.66 -8.91
CA GLY A 66 18.42 -2.99 -7.62
C GLY A 66 17.26 -3.20 -6.64
N PHE A 67 16.31 -4.07 -6.96
CA PHE A 67 15.26 -4.53 -6.06
C PHE A 67 15.40 -6.03 -5.81
N GLY A 68 15.22 -6.45 -4.55
CA GLY A 68 15.09 -7.86 -4.20
C GLY A 68 13.67 -8.36 -4.43
N GLU A 69 13.32 -9.46 -3.78
CA GLU A 69 11.93 -9.93 -3.75
C GLU A 69 11.08 -9.15 -2.72
N GLY A 70 9.80 -8.98 -3.01
CA GLY A 70 8.88 -8.27 -2.12
C GLY A 70 7.54 -7.91 -2.75
N MET A 71 6.82 -7.03 -2.08
CA MET A 71 5.49 -6.59 -2.52
C MET A 71 5.54 -5.23 -3.20
N VAL A 72 4.97 -5.15 -4.39
CA VAL A 72 4.75 -3.88 -5.08
C VAL A 72 3.32 -3.42 -4.83
N ILE A 73 3.11 -2.15 -4.49
CA ILE A 73 1.82 -1.62 -4.08
C ILE A 73 1.53 -0.28 -4.78
N GLY A 74 0.38 -0.20 -5.44
CA GLY A 74 -0.15 1.05 -5.98
C GLY A 74 -0.83 1.87 -4.88
N GLN A 75 -0.32 3.07 -4.61
CA GLN A 75 -0.90 4.03 -3.67
C GLN A 75 -1.63 5.14 -4.42
N HIS A 76 -2.97 5.07 -4.40
CA HIS A 76 -3.87 5.96 -5.15
C HIS A 76 -3.86 7.40 -4.64
N GLY A 77 -3.48 7.62 -3.39
CA GLY A 77 -3.35 8.94 -2.81
C GLY A 77 -4.55 9.40 -1.98
N SER A 78 -4.25 10.15 -0.94
CA SER A 78 -5.23 10.73 -0.02
C SER A 78 -5.97 11.90 -0.65
N TRP A 79 -7.26 12.07 -0.34
CA TRP A 79 -7.99 13.31 -0.60
C TRP A 79 -8.35 14.08 0.69
N ASN A 80 -8.29 13.42 1.85
CA ASN A 80 -8.74 13.95 3.14
C ASN A 80 -7.58 14.17 4.11
N ARG A 81 -6.58 14.96 3.70
CA ARG A 81 -5.43 15.36 4.55
C ARG A 81 -5.02 16.79 4.24
N SER A 82 -4.39 17.45 5.21
CA SER A 82 -3.77 18.78 5.03
C SER A 82 -2.43 18.72 4.28
N THR A 83 -1.78 17.55 4.29
CA THR A 83 -0.60 17.24 3.49
C THR A 83 -0.86 15.89 2.87
N LEU A 84 -0.92 15.85 1.55
CA LEU A 84 -1.33 14.66 0.83
C LEU A 84 -0.26 13.56 0.91
N SER A 85 -0.68 12.31 0.71
CA SER A 85 0.17 11.13 0.85
C SER A 85 -0.28 10.02 -0.09
N GLY A 86 0.67 9.25 -0.62
CA GLY A 86 0.44 8.25 -1.66
C GLY A 86 0.92 8.78 -3.02
N TYR A 87 0.11 8.61 -4.07
CA TYR A 87 0.42 9.07 -5.43
C TYR A 87 1.73 8.47 -5.98
N LYS A 88 1.90 7.17 -5.77
CA LYS A 88 3.14 6.46 -6.08
C LYS A 88 2.96 4.95 -6.20
N LEU A 89 3.89 4.32 -6.89
CA LEU A 89 4.12 2.88 -6.87
C LEU A 89 5.29 2.60 -5.93
N ILE A 90 5.09 1.80 -4.89
CA ILE A 90 6.12 1.46 -3.91
C ILE A 90 6.49 -0.02 -3.93
N PHE A 91 7.69 -0.32 -3.46
CA PHE A 91 8.18 -1.65 -3.14
C PHE A 91 8.37 -1.79 -1.63
N VAL A 92 7.83 -2.85 -1.04
CA VAL A 92 8.08 -3.27 0.34
C VAL A 92 8.95 -4.53 0.29
N PRO A 93 10.20 -4.48 0.80
CA PRO A 93 11.07 -5.67 0.84
C PRO A 93 10.47 -6.77 1.70
N PHE A 94 10.79 -8.02 1.40
CA PHE A 94 10.43 -9.17 2.25
C PHE A 94 11.68 -9.89 2.76
N ALA A 95 11.58 -10.41 3.99
CA ALA A 95 12.55 -11.33 4.58
C ALA A 95 11.77 -12.38 5.40
N ASP A 96 12.16 -13.65 5.27
CA ASP A 96 11.53 -14.76 6.00
C ASP A 96 9.98 -14.81 5.88
N GLY A 97 9.48 -14.50 4.67
CA GLY A 97 8.05 -14.50 4.37
C GLY A 97 7.26 -13.31 4.95
N LYS A 98 7.94 -12.28 5.47
CA LYS A 98 7.30 -11.10 6.07
C LYS A 98 7.80 -9.80 5.46
N PRO A 99 6.97 -8.73 5.42
CA PRO A 99 7.41 -7.39 5.10
C PRO A 99 8.57 -6.95 6.01
N ALA A 100 9.63 -6.41 5.41
CA ALA A 100 10.85 -6.04 6.10
C ALA A 100 11.40 -4.71 5.56
N GLY A 101 12.01 -3.91 6.43
CA GLY A 101 12.65 -2.64 6.04
C GLY A 101 11.66 -1.52 5.69
N GLN A 102 12.19 -0.46 5.09
CA GLN A 102 11.42 0.70 4.66
C GLN A 102 10.90 0.53 3.23
N PRO A 103 9.73 1.09 2.89
CA PRO A 103 9.26 1.06 1.51
C PRO A 103 10.16 1.93 0.63
N ARG A 104 10.31 1.53 -0.63
CA ARG A 104 11.08 2.25 -1.64
C ARG A 104 10.17 2.66 -2.78
N ASP A 105 10.30 3.88 -3.29
CA ASP A 105 9.52 4.33 -4.42
C ASP A 105 10.06 3.69 -5.73
N ILE A 106 9.16 3.20 -6.58
CA ILE A 106 9.44 2.72 -7.95
C ILE A 106 9.05 3.79 -8.96
N LEU A 107 7.82 4.30 -8.85
CA LEU A 107 7.31 5.43 -9.64
C LEU A 107 6.68 6.45 -8.70
N SER A 108 6.96 7.72 -8.92
CA SER A 108 6.46 8.85 -8.14
C SER A 108 6.29 10.07 -9.05
N GLY A 109 5.87 11.20 -8.48
CA GLY A 109 5.63 12.43 -9.26
C GLY A 109 4.23 12.52 -9.86
N PHE A 110 3.28 11.76 -9.33
CA PHE A 110 1.89 11.78 -9.75
C PHE A 110 1.05 12.90 -9.08
N LEU A 111 1.65 13.68 -8.20
CA LEU A 111 1.04 14.83 -7.53
C LEU A 111 1.92 16.06 -7.77
N SER A 112 1.30 17.20 -8.06
CA SER A 112 1.99 18.49 -8.19
C SER A 112 2.66 18.90 -6.87
N GLU A 113 3.74 19.67 -6.96
CA GLU A 113 4.50 20.12 -5.78
C GLU A 113 3.65 20.96 -4.81
N ASP A 114 2.66 21.69 -5.34
CA ASP A 114 1.70 22.48 -4.56
C ASP A 114 0.48 21.67 -4.08
N GLU A 115 0.45 20.36 -4.36
CA GLU A 115 -0.62 19.42 -4.04
C GLU A 115 -2.01 19.79 -4.60
N THR A 116 -2.08 20.69 -5.59
CA THR A 116 -3.35 21.12 -6.19
C THR A 116 -3.83 20.25 -7.34
N HIS A 117 -2.95 19.45 -7.95
CA HIS A 117 -3.26 18.66 -9.13
C HIS A 117 -2.64 17.26 -9.07
N SER A 118 -3.45 16.26 -9.40
CA SER A 118 -2.99 14.87 -9.55
C SER A 118 -2.74 14.60 -11.02
N TYR A 119 -1.48 14.35 -11.39
CA TYR A 119 -1.11 13.93 -12.76
C TYR A 119 -1.48 12.46 -13.04
N GLY A 120 -1.61 11.66 -12.00
CA GLY A 120 -2.10 10.28 -12.07
C GLY A 120 -2.40 9.72 -10.68
N ARG A 121 -3.03 8.55 -10.61
CA ARG A 121 -3.36 7.88 -9.35
C ARG A 121 -3.23 6.36 -9.51
N PRO A 122 -2.16 5.76 -8.96
CA PRO A 122 -1.93 4.32 -9.06
C PRO A 122 -3.03 3.46 -8.45
N VAL A 123 -3.47 2.42 -9.18
CA VAL A 123 -4.51 1.47 -8.75
C VAL A 123 -3.95 0.04 -8.67
N GLY A 124 -4.14 -0.75 -9.73
CA GLY A 124 -3.72 -2.15 -9.82
C GLY A 124 -2.30 -2.26 -10.36
N VAL A 125 -1.56 -3.26 -9.89
CA VAL A 125 -0.22 -3.59 -10.38
C VAL A 125 -0.12 -5.09 -10.66
N THR A 126 0.61 -5.47 -11.70
CA THR A 126 0.94 -6.86 -12.01
C THR A 126 2.33 -6.96 -12.66
N ILE A 127 2.92 -8.16 -12.65
CA ILE A 127 4.11 -8.47 -13.45
C ILE A 127 3.71 -8.50 -14.93
N GLY A 128 4.52 -7.86 -15.77
CA GLY A 128 4.35 -7.91 -17.21
C GLY A 128 4.67 -9.30 -17.78
N PRO A 129 4.19 -9.62 -19.00
CA PRO A 129 4.30 -10.95 -19.59
C PRO A 129 5.76 -11.37 -19.88
N ASP A 130 6.70 -10.44 -19.88
CA ASP A 130 8.14 -10.70 -20.03
C ASP A 130 8.81 -11.19 -18.72
N GLY A 131 8.11 -11.13 -17.59
CA GLY A 131 8.66 -11.41 -16.26
C GLY A 131 9.72 -10.40 -15.78
N LYS A 132 9.90 -9.29 -16.51
CA LYS A 132 10.96 -8.28 -16.29
C LYS A 132 10.41 -6.85 -16.34
N SER A 133 9.11 -6.72 -16.14
CA SER A 133 8.44 -5.44 -16.09
C SER A 133 7.29 -5.47 -15.09
N LEU A 134 6.88 -4.30 -14.64
CA LEU A 134 5.62 -4.09 -13.93
C LEU A 134 4.65 -3.35 -14.85
N LEU A 135 3.39 -3.73 -14.81
CA LEU A 135 2.29 -2.98 -15.39
C LEU A 135 1.47 -2.37 -14.26
N MET A 136 1.30 -1.05 -14.28
CA MET A 136 0.55 -0.32 -13.26
C MET A 136 -0.55 0.51 -13.91
N ALA A 137 -1.79 0.34 -13.45
CA ALA A 137 -2.94 1.10 -13.93
C ALA A 137 -3.05 2.45 -13.20
N ASP A 138 -3.22 3.51 -13.98
CA ASP A 138 -3.40 4.89 -13.52
C ASP A 138 -4.76 5.39 -14.03
N ASP A 139 -5.72 5.56 -13.11
CA ASP A 139 -7.11 5.87 -13.49
C ASP A 139 -7.34 7.35 -13.81
N VAL A 140 -6.57 8.27 -13.22
CA VAL A 140 -6.63 9.70 -13.56
C VAL A 140 -5.93 9.99 -14.88
N GLY A 141 -4.81 9.31 -15.13
CA GLY A 141 -4.09 9.44 -16.40
C GLY A 141 -4.74 8.71 -17.58
N ASP A 142 -5.67 7.78 -17.32
CA ASP A 142 -6.24 6.84 -18.30
C ASP A 142 -5.16 6.07 -19.08
N VAL A 143 -4.14 5.60 -18.36
CA VAL A 143 -2.98 4.91 -18.94
C VAL A 143 -2.56 3.69 -18.13
N ILE A 144 -1.86 2.78 -18.79
CA ILE A 144 -1.08 1.71 -18.15
C ILE A 144 0.40 2.05 -18.28
N TRP A 145 1.07 2.22 -17.15
CA TRP A 145 2.52 2.39 -17.10
C TRP A 145 3.20 1.03 -17.19
N ARG A 146 4.16 0.88 -18.11
CA ARG A 146 5.10 -0.25 -18.11
C ARG A 146 6.44 0.21 -17.54
N VAL A 147 6.84 -0.37 -16.42
CA VAL A 147 8.11 -0.09 -15.75
C VAL A 147 9.09 -1.20 -16.06
N THR A 148 10.27 -0.84 -16.56
CA THR A 148 11.38 -1.76 -16.87
C THR A 148 12.67 -1.27 -16.22
N GLY A 149 13.68 -2.14 -16.14
CA GLY A 149 15.05 -1.69 -15.90
C GLY A 149 15.54 -0.76 -17.01
N ALA A 150 16.42 0.18 -16.66
CA ALA A 150 17.16 1.03 -17.60
C ALA A 150 18.31 0.26 -18.26
#